data_AF-A0A9Q2S8F2-F1
#
_entry.id   AF-A0A9Q2S8F2-F1
#
_cell.length_a   1.000
_cell.length_b   1.000
_cell.length_c   1.000
_cell.angle_alpha   90.00
_cell.angle_beta   90.00
_cell.angle_gamma   90.00
#
_symmetry.space_group_name_H-M   'P 1'
#
loop_
_entity.id
_entity.type
_entity.pdbx_description
1 polymer ?
#
loop_
_entity_poly.entity_id
_entity_poly.type
_entity_poly.pdbx_seq_one_letter_code
_entity_poly.pdbx_strand_id
1 'polypeptide(L)' 'MAMTTREARESTGRRVLYASPASREVTESGVIVSADDRWIYVLYRDTRRPIKTHPDNLTLDRSSR' A
#
# COMPACT_ATOMS: atom_id res chain seq x y z
N MET A 1 -0.57 10.19 -6.87
CA MET A 1 -1.79 9.56 -7.41
C MET A 1 -2.09 8.37 -6.54
N ALA A 2 -3.36 8.20 -6.15
CA ALA A 2 -3.82 7.00 -5.44
C ALA A 2 -3.52 5.75 -6.28
N MET A 3 -3.20 4.65 -5.60
CA MET A 3 -2.90 3.38 -6.24
C MET A 3 -4.17 2.67 -6.71
N THR A 4 -4.06 1.77 -7.69
CA THR A 4 -5.14 0.85 -8.08
C THR A 4 -4.83 -0.59 -7.67
N THR A 5 -5.86 -1.43 -7.52
CA THR A 5 -5.66 -2.87 -7.22
C THR A 5 -4.91 -3.59 -8.34
N ARG A 6 -5.17 -3.24 -9.62
CA ARG A 6 -4.42 -3.79 -10.77
C ARG A 6 -2.93 -3.46 -10.68
N GLU A 7 -2.60 -2.18 -10.47
CA GLU A 7 -1.21 -1.73 -10.32
C GLU A 7 -0.53 -2.42 -9.13
N ALA A 8 -1.26 -2.68 -8.05
CA ALA A 8 -0.73 -3.35 -6.88
C ALA A 8 -0.39 -4.82 -7.15
N ARG A 9 -1.22 -5.53 -7.92
CA ARG A 9 -0.91 -6.91 -8.35
C ARG A 9 0.40 -6.95 -9.15
N GLU A 10 0.54 -6.04 -10.10
CA GLU A 10 1.74 -5.88 -10.94
C GLU A 10 2.97 -5.40 -10.14
N SER A 11 2.75 -4.80 -8.97
CA SER A 11 3.78 -4.22 -8.09
C SER A 11 4.01 -5.03 -6.80
N THR A 12 3.59 -6.30 -6.76
CA THR A 12 3.83 -7.16 -5.60
C THR A 12 5.32 -7.18 -5.24
N GLY A 13 5.63 -7.07 -3.95
CA GLY A 13 7.00 -6.93 -3.43
C GLY A 13 7.55 -5.51 -3.42
N ARG A 14 6.84 -4.52 -3.98
CA ARG A 14 7.24 -3.11 -3.95
C ARG A 14 6.74 -2.39 -2.70
N ARG A 15 7.44 -1.31 -2.36
CA ARG A 15 7.11 -0.46 -1.21
C ARG A 15 6.00 0.54 -1.55
N VAL A 16 5.11 0.76 -0.58
CA VAL A 16 4.02 1.74 -0.63
C VAL A 16 4.03 2.60 0.61
N LEU A 17 3.53 3.82 0.45
CA LEU A 17 3.27 4.78 1.51
C LEU A 17 1.78 4.74 1.83
N TYR A 18 1.45 4.64 3.11
CA TYR A 18 0.09 4.72 3.62
C TYR A 18 -0.22 6.16 4.06
N ALA A 19 -1.23 6.73 3.43
CA ALA A 19 -1.81 8.01 3.81
C ALA A 19 -3.05 7.79 4.69
N SER A 20 -3.05 8.37 5.88
CA SER A 20 -4.20 8.28 6.79
C SER A 20 -5.44 8.89 6.14
N PRO A 21 -6.60 8.20 6.10
CA PRO A 21 -7.81 8.78 5.55
C PRO A 21 -8.32 9.97 6.36
N ALA A 22 -7.94 10.08 7.64
CA ALA A 22 -8.35 11.19 8.52
C ALA A 22 -7.54 12.48 8.27
N SER A 23 -6.22 12.38 8.11
CA SER A 23 -5.33 13.55 7.95
C SER A 23 -4.77 13.73 6.54
N ARG A 24 -4.88 12.71 5.68
CA ARG A 24 -4.21 12.61 4.37
C ARG A 24 -2.68 12.65 4.41
N GLU A 25 -2.10 12.65 5.60
CA GLU A 25 -0.65 12.60 5.79
C GLU A 25 -0.14 11.16 5.68
N VAL A 26 1.08 11.01 5.17
CA VAL A 26 1.78 9.72 5.16
C VAL A 26 2.24 9.41 6.57
N THR A 27 1.68 8.36 7.17
CA THR A 27 2.01 7.97 8.55
C THR A 27 2.87 6.71 8.61
N GLU A 28 2.84 5.89 7.55
CA GLU A 28 3.55 4.61 7.55
C GLU A 28 3.92 4.19 6.12
N SER A 29 4.80 3.18 6.02
CA SER A 29 5.12 2.52 4.76
C SER A 29 5.13 1.00 4.94
N GLY A 30 4.83 0.28 3.88
CA GLY A 30 4.80 -1.18 3.88
C GLY A 30 5.12 -1.78 2.52
N VAL A 31 5.08 -3.09 2.43
CA VAL A 31 5.34 -3.83 1.19
C VAL A 31 4.06 -4.49 0.70
N ILE A 32 3.77 -4.38 -0.60
CA ILE A 32 2.61 -5.04 -1.21
C ILE A 32 2.84 -6.55 -1.22
N VAL A 33 1.92 -7.31 -0.64
CA VAL A 33 1.97 -8.78 -0.59
C VAL A 33 1.05 -9.38 -1.65
N SER A 34 -0.16 -8.82 -1.80
CA SER A 34 -1.13 -9.23 -2.81
C SER A 34 -2.23 -8.16 -2.94
N ALA A 35 -3.12 -8.31 -3.92
CA ALA A 35 -4.32 -7.49 -4.03
C ALA A 35 -5.47 -8.30 -4.63
N ASP A 36 -6.68 -8.12 -4.10
CA ASP A 36 -7.92 -8.61 -4.70
C ASP A 36 -8.59 -7.50 -5.52
N ASP A 37 -9.87 -7.62 -5.86
CA ASP A 37 -10.53 -6.64 -6.73
C ASP A 37 -10.77 -5.30 -6.03
N ARG A 38 -10.78 -5.29 -4.69
CA ARG A 38 -11.14 -4.12 -3.87
C ARG A 38 -10.06 -3.68 -2.89
N TRP A 39 -9.20 -4.60 -2.44
CA TRP A 39 -8.24 -4.36 -1.37
C TRP A 39 -6.81 -4.70 -1.80
N ILE A 40 -5.86 -3.98 -1.21
CA ILE A 40 -4.44 -4.28 -1.30
C ILE A 40 -3.98 -4.77 0.06
N TYR A 41 -3.34 -5.93 0.10
CA TYR A 41 -2.78 -6.52 1.31
C TYR A 41 -1.33 -6.06 1.46
N VAL A 42 -1.08 -5.28 2.49
CA VAL A 42 0.24 -4.65 2.74
C VAL A 42 0.81 -5.19 4.04
N LEU A 43 2.07 -5.64 4.01
CA LEU A 43 2.83 -5.95 5.21
C LEU A 43 3.53 -4.69 5.70
N TYR A 44 3.04 -4.13 6.80
CA TYR A 44 3.63 -2.96 7.46
C TYR A 44 4.68 -3.40 8.48
N ARG A 45 5.61 -2.49 8.83
CA ARG A 45 6.83 -2.82 9.59
C ARG A 45 6.54 -3.48 10.94
N ASP A 46 5.52 -3.03 11.64
CA ASP A 46 5.20 -3.50 13.00
C ASP A 46 4.10 -4.56 13.03
N THR A 47 3.78 -5.15 11.86
CA THR A 47 2.70 -6.12 11.71
C THR A 47 3.26 -7.50 11.36
N ARG A 48 2.68 -8.54 11.97
CA ARG A 48 3.06 -9.94 11.67
C ARG A 48 2.30 -10.55 10.50
N ARG A 49 1.26 -9.87 10.00
CA ARG A 49 0.37 -10.35 8.94
C ARG A 49 -0.01 -9.17 8.03
N PRO A 50 -0.23 -9.42 6.72
CA PRO A 50 -0.67 -8.38 5.82
C PRO A 50 -2.01 -7.78 6.25
N ILE A 51 -2.11 -6.45 6.20
CA ILE A 51 -3.32 -5.70 6.51
C ILE A 51 -4.00 -5.30 5.21
N LYS A 52 -5.30 -5.55 5.12
CA LYS A 52 -6.14 -5.07 4.01
C LYS A 52 -6.23 -3.53 4.06
N THR A 53 -5.83 -2.88 2.98
CA THR A 53 -5.78 -1.41 2.89
C THR A 53 -6.48 -0.96 1.62
N HIS A 54 -7.25 0.13 1.73
CA HIS A 54 -7.94 0.70 0.57
C HIS A 54 -6.91 1.31 -0.41
N PRO A 55 -7.05 1.09 -1.73
CA PRO A 55 -6.11 1.63 -2.71
C PRO A 55 -5.95 3.16 -2.66
N ASP A 56 -7.03 3.88 -2.36
CA ASP A 56 -7.00 5.35 -2.21
C ASP A 56 -6.08 5.86 -1.11
N ASN A 57 -5.75 5.01 -0.14
CA ASN A 57 -4.89 5.34 0.98
C ASN A 57 -3.44 4.92 0.71
N LEU A 58 -3.14 4.40 -0.47
CA LEU A 58 -1.80 3.93 -0.84
C LEU A 58 -1.24 4.73 -2.00
N THR A 59 0.05 5.05 -1.90
CA THR A 59 0.84 5.57 -3.01
C THR A 59 2.10 4.74 -3.15
N LEU A 60 2.42 4.34 -4.38
CA LEU A 60 3.64 3.60 -4.67
C LEU A 60 4.87 4.45 -4.33
N ASP A 61 5.77 3.91 -3.51
CA ASP A 61 7.01 4.58 -3.17
C ASP A 61 7.99 4.43 -4.35
N ARG A 62 8.28 5.55 -5.01
CA ARG A 62 9.17 5.62 -6.18
C ARG A 62 10.59 6.04 -5.80
N SER A 63 10.88 6.16 -4.50
CA SER A 63 12.19 6.60 -4.00
C SER A 63 13.31 5.58 -4.23
N SER A 64 13.00 4.41 -4.83
CA SER A 64 13.99 3.48 -5.35
C SER A 64 14.44 3.88 -6.77
N ARG A 65 15.31 4.88 -6.88
CA ARG A 65 16.13 5.11 -8.07
C ARG A 65 17.54 5.49 -7.66
#